data_AF-A0A2P2ICK6-F1
#
_entry.id   AF-A0A2P2ICK6-F1
#
_cell.length_a   1.000
_cell.length_b   1.000
_cell.length_c   1.000
_cell.angle_alpha   90.00
_cell.angle_beta   90.00
_cell.angle_gamma   90.00
#
_symmetry.space_group_name_H-M   'P 1'
#
loop_
_entity.id
_entity.type
_entity.pdbx_description
1 polymer ?
#
loop_
_entity_poly.entity_id
_entity_poly.type
_entity_poly.pdbx_seq_one_letter_code
_entity_poly.pdbx_strand_id
1 'polypeptide(L)'
;MIEIECHTVGNSAKPRKIEQFPRITSDVSYNVFFREFMEANIPCIISKSLTQDWTAKKDWVSENGTPNVEHFATHYGSYEVPVANCGQKHFDSQQKKTLILQDYINYWKHERNTDTEADSKCLYLKDWHFVKAFPEQKVYTTPQFFASDWLNEFWEGRKDASDDYRFVYLGPRGSWTPFHCDVFQSYSWSSNICGRKKWVFYPPGEELKLKDKFGTLVYDVYSTELKDTAQYPRAGESAAGIEVMQEPGETLFVPSGWHHQVTNLEDTLSINHNWINATNIDRVWCALQDALLEVEKSISDCIGMDKWGEQCQLLLKATHGMDLMEYYKLIQAIAHRRMHALKCNEDVVVMDGHRQGRNHTLYDASKLQTTLELLINDARIADLETFEQIEEHPTKLLDQITDVL
;
A
#
# COMPACT_ATOMS: atom_id res chain seq x y z
N MET A 1 -2.89 18.96 -27.11
CA MET A 1 -2.93 17.49 -26.95
C MET A 1 -1.50 17.03 -26.97
N ILE A 2 -0.88 16.90 -25.81
CA ILE A 2 0.39 16.21 -25.68
C ILE A 2 -0.01 14.75 -25.52
N GLU A 3 0.11 13.96 -26.58
CA GLU A 3 0.09 12.50 -26.48
C GLU A 3 1.36 12.12 -25.73
N ILE A 4 1.22 11.88 -24.43
CA ILE A 4 2.24 11.16 -23.68
C ILE A 4 2.11 9.72 -24.17
N GLU A 5 2.99 9.33 -25.09
CA GLU A 5 3.30 7.92 -25.27
C GLU A 5 3.91 7.44 -23.95
N CYS A 6 3.05 7.06 -22.99
CA CYS A 6 3.44 6.17 -21.93
C CYS A 6 3.81 4.88 -22.65
N HIS A 7 5.09 4.75 -23.00
CA HIS A 7 5.65 3.51 -23.49
C HIS A 7 5.29 2.48 -22.45
N THR A 8 4.25 1.71 -22.77
CA THR A 8 3.83 0.51 -22.07
C THR A 8 5.09 -0.18 -21.58
N VAL A 9 5.24 -0.29 -20.27
CA VAL A 9 6.26 -1.16 -19.67
C VAL A 9 6.25 -2.46 -20.46
N GLY A 10 7.37 -2.75 -21.11
CA GLY A 10 7.46 -3.73 -22.19
C GLY A 10 6.80 -5.05 -21.80
N ASN A 11 5.89 -5.52 -22.65
CA ASN A 11 5.19 -6.80 -22.53
C ASN A 11 4.62 -7.06 -21.12
N SER A 12 3.50 -6.43 -20.79
CA SER A 12 2.58 -7.08 -19.84
C SER A 12 2.11 -8.38 -20.52
N ALA A 13 2.68 -9.50 -20.09
CA ALA A 13 2.05 -10.79 -20.31
C ALA A 13 0.57 -10.62 -19.90
N LYS A 14 -0.36 -11.05 -20.77
CA LYS A 14 -1.80 -11.03 -20.44
C LYS A 14 -1.96 -11.47 -18.98
N PRO A 15 -2.72 -10.73 -18.15
CA PRO A 15 -2.84 -11.04 -16.73
C PRO A 15 -3.17 -12.53 -16.59
N ARG A 16 -2.30 -13.26 -15.88
CA ARG A 16 -2.42 -14.70 -15.76
C ARG A 16 -3.75 -14.97 -15.07
N LYS A 17 -4.66 -15.67 -15.76
CA LYS A 17 -5.98 -15.97 -15.21
C LYS A 17 -5.80 -16.82 -13.95
N ILE A 18 -6.24 -16.30 -12.81
CA ILE A 18 -6.23 -17.03 -11.54
C ILE A 18 -7.50 -17.88 -11.47
N GLU A 19 -7.36 -19.18 -11.67
CA GLU A 19 -8.49 -20.12 -11.55
C GLU A 19 -8.78 -20.46 -10.09
N GLN A 20 -7.73 -20.52 -9.26
CA GLN A 20 -7.80 -20.71 -7.81
C GLN A 20 -6.81 -19.77 -7.13
N PHE A 21 -7.24 -19.10 -6.06
CA PHE A 21 -6.37 -18.17 -5.35
C PHE A 21 -5.16 -18.91 -4.74
N PRO A 22 -3.92 -18.55 -5.09
CA PRO A 22 -2.73 -19.28 -4.64
C PRO A 22 -2.58 -19.29 -3.12
N ARG A 23 -2.28 -20.46 -2.55
CA ARG A 23 -1.99 -20.62 -1.12
C ARG A 23 -0.60 -21.23 -0.94
N ILE A 24 0.24 -20.60 -0.13
CA ILE A 24 1.55 -21.10 0.27
C ILE A 24 1.40 -21.79 1.63
N THR A 25 1.34 -23.13 1.61
CA THR A 25 1.12 -23.98 2.78
C THR A 25 2.35 -24.77 3.23
N SER A 26 3.38 -24.82 2.38
CA SER A 26 4.68 -25.42 2.68
C SER A 26 5.77 -24.36 2.72
N ASP A 27 6.95 -24.72 3.23
CA ASP A 27 8.09 -23.83 3.22
C ASP A 27 8.49 -23.50 1.78
N VAL A 28 8.53 -22.21 1.48
CA VAL A 28 8.92 -21.64 0.19
C VAL A 28 10.14 -20.76 0.41
N SER A 29 11.16 -20.92 -0.44
CA SER A 29 12.35 -20.06 -0.37
C SER A 29 12.01 -18.63 -0.80
N TYR A 30 12.78 -17.65 -0.31
CA TYR A 30 12.64 -16.25 -0.74
C TYR A 30 12.69 -16.11 -2.27
N ASN A 31 13.62 -16.80 -2.95
CA ASN A 31 13.77 -16.70 -4.40
C ASN A 31 12.55 -17.23 -5.17
N VAL A 32 11.90 -18.29 -4.67
CA VAL A 32 10.66 -18.80 -5.28
C VAL A 32 9.53 -17.79 -5.05
N PHE A 33 9.37 -17.28 -3.84
CA PHE A 33 8.38 -16.22 -3.56
C PHE A 33 8.60 -14.99 -4.45
N PHE A 34 9.85 -14.54 -4.57
CA PHE A 34 10.26 -13.41 -5.38
C PHE A 34 9.88 -13.60 -6.85
N ARG A 35 10.20 -14.74 -7.45
CA ARG A 35 9.96 -14.98 -8.89
C ARG A 35 8.49 -15.30 -9.21
N GLU A 36 7.85 -16.14 -8.41
CA GLU A 36 6.53 -16.69 -8.75
C GLU A 36 5.35 -15.80 -8.30
N PHE A 37 5.58 -14.92 -7.32
CA PHE A 37 4.54 -14.08 -6.74
C PHE A 37 4.87 -12.60 -6.86
N MET A 38 6.02 -12.18 -6.33
CA MET A 38 6.38 -10.75 -6.28
C MET A 38 6.62 -10.19 -7.70
N GLU A 39 7.61 -10.70 -8.43
CA GLU A 39 7.93 -10.25 -9.79
C GLU A 39 6.81 -10.56 -10.79
N ALA A 40 6.14 -11.71 -10.63
CA ALA A 40 4.98 -12.09 -11.43
C ALA A 40 3.71 -11.27 -11.13
N ASN A 41 3.72 -10.45 -10.07
CA ASN A 41 2.61 -9.64 -9.60
C ASN A 41 1.32 -10.46 -9.33
N ILE A 42 1.46 -11.61 -8.66
CA ILE A 42 0.40 -12.57 -8.38
C ILE A 42 0.08 -12.60 -6.88
N PRO A 43 -1.20 -12.40 -6.47
CA PRO A 43 -1.60 -12.42 -5.08
C PRO A 43 -1.53 -13.84 -4.53
N CYS A 44 -1.27 -13.95 -3.23
CA CYS A 44 -1.32 -15.24 -2.54
C CYS A 44 -1.63 -15.09 -1.07
N ILE A 45 -2.08 -16.19 -0.46
CA ILE A 45 -2.20 -16.31 0.99
C ILE A 45 -1.13 -17.25 1.53
N ILE A 46 -0.41 -16.80 2.55
CA ILE A 46 0.64 -17.53 3.23
C ILE A 46 0.08 -18.05 4.54
N SER A 47 0.40 -19.30 4.85
CA SER A 47 -0.13 -19.99 6.02
C SER A 47 0.25 -19.30 7.35
N LYS A 48 -0.48 -19.66 8.40
CA LYS A 48 -0.30 -19.14 9.77
C LYS A 48 1.08 -19.38 10.40
N SER A 49 1.95 -20.19 9.78
CA SER A 49 3.33 -20.36 10.26
C SER A 49 4.11 -19.04 10.25
N LEU A 50 3.78 -18.12 9.34
CA LEU A 50 4.48 -16.84 9.20
C LEU A 50 4.33 -15.91 10.41
N THR A 51 3.21 -16.04 11.15
CA THR A 51 2.85 -15.16 12.26
C THR A 51 2.90 -15.87 13.61
N GLN A 52 3.25 -17.15 13.65
CA GLN A 52 3.07 -18.01 14.83
C GLN A 52 3.81 -17.51 16.08
N ASP A 53 4.98 -16.88 15.88
CA ASP A 53 5.87 -16.45 16.96
C ASP A 53 5.71 -14.97 17.34
N TRP A 54 4.78 -14.26 16.69
CA TRP A 54 4.58 -12.83 16.92
C TRP A 54 3.99 -12.54 18.30
N THR A 55 4.58 -11.56 19.00
CA THR A 55 4.09 -11.08 20.31
C THR A 55 2.64 -10.59 20.22
N ALA A 56 2.26 -9.96 19.10
CA ALA A 56 0.88 -9.55 18.82
C ALA A 56 -0.12 -10.69 18.99
N LYS A 57 0.20 -11.93 18.58
CA LYS A 57 -0.71 -13.06 18.76
C LYS A 57 -0.88 -13.48 20.21
N LYS A 58 0.12 -13.22 21.06
CA LYS A 58 0.10 -13.57 22.48
C LYS A 58 -0.65 -12.51 23.28
N ASP A 59 -0.40 -11.24 22.99
CA ASP A 59 -0.86 -10.14 23.83
C ASP A 59 -2.18 -9.55 23.34
N TRP A 60 -2.38 -9.49 22.02
CA TRP A 60 -3.53 -8.81 21.42
C TRP A 60 -4.71 -9.72 21.11
N VAL A 61 -4.60 -11.02 21.39
CA VAL A 61 -5.68 -12.00 21.21
C VAL A 61 -6.13 -12.49 22.58
N SER A 62 -7.44 -12.47 22.81
CA SER A 62 -8.04 -12.95 24.06
C SER A 62 -8.02 -14.48 24.14
N GLU A 63 -8.29 -15.03 25.32
CA GLU A 63 -8.44 -16.48 25.51
C GLU A 63 -9.52 -17.10 24.60
N ASN A 64 -10.51 -16.30 24.19
CA ASN A 64 -11.60 -16.71 23.31
C ASN A 64 -11.27 -16.54 21.81
N GLY A 65 -10.04 -16.15 21.46
CA GLY A 65 -9.61 -15.99 20.07
C GLY A 65 -10.09 -14.71 19.39
N THR A 66 -10.61 -13.74 20.14
CA THR A 66 -11.06 -12.42 19.65
C THR A 66 -10.03 -11.33 19.96
N PRO A 67 -10.14 -10.10 19.42
CA PRO A 67 -9.27 -9.01 19.82
C PRO A 67 -9.31 -8.76 21.34
N ASN A 68 -8.14 -8.65 21.98
CA ASN A 68 -8.00 -8.37 23.41
C ASN A 68 -8.17 -6.87 23.69
N VAL A 69 -9.40 -6.37 23.55
CA VAL A 69 -9.71 -4.94 23.71
C VAL A 69 -9.38 -4.40 25.11
N GLU A 70 -9.37 -5.25 26.15
CA GLU A 70 -8.94 -4.83 27.50
C GLU A 70 -7.44 -4.54 27.57
N HIS A 71 -6.63 -5.36 26.91
CA HIS A 71 -5.20 -5.08 26.79
C HIS A 71 -4.96 -3.74 26.08
N PHE A 72 -5.65 -3.48 24.97
CA PHE A 72 -5.55 -2.20 24.26
C PHE A 72 -5.99 -1.01 25.12
N ALA A 73 -7.12 -1.11 25.82
CA ALA A 73 -7.59 -0.08 26.72
C ALA A 73 -6.58 0.20 27.85
N THR A 74 -6.03 -0.84 28.46
CA THR A 74 -5.11 -0.72 29.59
C THR A 74 -3.79 -0.06 29.20
N HIS A 75 -3.21 -0.44 28.06
CA HIS A 75 -1.85 -0.01 27.69
C HIS A 75 -1.83 1.20 26.77
N TYR A 76 -2.86 1.39 25.96
CA TYR A 76 -2.88 2.40 24.90
C TYR A 76 -4.15 3.26 24.91
N GLY A 77 -5.02 3.12 25.92
CA GLY A 77 -6.37 3.71 25.93
C GLY A 77 -6.40 5.23 25.81
N SER A 78 -5.38 5.94 26.29
CA SER A 78 -5.29 7.41 26.17
C SER A 78 -4.78 7.89 24.81
N TYR A 79 -4.35 6.99 23.92
CA TYR A 79 -3.76 7.35 22.63
C TYR A 79 -4.82 7.77 21.61
N GLU A 80 -4.46 8.74 20.77
CA GLU A 80 -5.27 9.20 19.65
C GLU A 80 -5.16 8.23 18.46
N VAL A 81 -6.30 7.69 18.03
CA VAL A 81 -6.35 6.68 16.97
C VAL A 81 -7.26 7.11 15.82
N PRO A 82 -6.89 6.79 14.57
CA PRO A 82 -7.71 7.07 13.41
C PRO A 82 -8.86 6.05 13.28
N VAL A 83 -10.10 6.56 13.25
CA VAL A 83 -11.32 5.76 13.18
C VAL A 83 -12.18 6.20 12.01
N ALA A 84 -12.44 5.28 11.10
CA ALA A 84 -13.32 5.47 9.95
C ALA A 84 -14.77 5.09 10.28
N ASN A 85 -15.73 5.83 9.74
CA ASN A 85 -17.14 5.48 9.81
C ASN A 85 -17.58 4.77 8.52
N CYS A 86 -17.80 3.46 8.60
CA CYS A 86 -18.11 2.63 7.44
C CYS A 86 -19.46 2.96 6.78
N GLY A 87 -20.37 3.61 7.52
CA GLY A 87 -21.67 4.06 7.01
C GLY A 87 -21.65 5.45 6.38
N GLN A 88 -20.52 6.17 6.40
CA GLN A 88 -20.43 7.53 5.88
C GLN A 88 -19.34 7.64 4.81
N LYS A 89 -19.78 7.58 3.55
CA LYS A 89 -18.94 7.86 2.38
C LYS A 89 -18.48 9.32 2.40
N HIS A 90 -17.19 9.53 2.20
CA HIS A 90 -16.56 10.83 2.01
C HIS A 90 -15.69 10.75 0.75
N PHE A 91 -16.18 11.32 -0.34
CA PHE A 91 -15.64 11.11 -1.70
C PHE A 91 -15.58 9.62 -2.06
N ASP A 92 -14.41 9.07 -2.35
CA ASP A 92 -14.15 7.67 -2.69
C ASP A 92 -13.77 6.81 -1.47
N SER A 93 -13.70 7.40 -0.28
CA SER A 93 -13.33 6.72 0.96
C SER A 93 -14.40 6.87 2.05
N GLN A 94 -14.07 6.46 3.27
CA GLN A 94 -14.91 6.59 4.46
C GLN A 94 -14.48 7.80 5.28
N GLN A 95 -15.44 8.53 5.86
CA GLN A 95 -15.12 9.64 6.77
C GLN A 95 -14.26 9.13 7.93
N LYS A 96 -13.09 9.74 8.12
CA LYS A 96 -12.17 9.42 9.21
C LYS A 96 -12.14 10.54 10.25
N LYS A 97 -12.05 10.15 11.53
CA LYS A 97 -11.87 11.04 12.68
C LYS A 97 -10.80 10.48 13.59
N THR A 98 -10.11 11.37 14.29
CA THR A 98 -9.25 11.00 15.41
C THR A 98 -10.10 10.87 16.67
N LEU A 99 -10.03 9.73 17.35
CA LEU A 99 -10.70 9.47 18.63
C LEU A 99 -9.67 9.04 19.66
N ILE A 100 -9.99 9.20 20.95
CA ILE A 100 -9.24 8.52 22.01
C ILE A 100 -9.56 7.02 21.94
N LEU A 101 -8.55 6.15 22.01
CA LEU A 101 -8.73 4.70 21.87
C LEU A 101 -9.73 4.14 22.90
N GLN A 102 -9.70 4.65 24.12
CA GLN A 102 -10.67 4.28 25.15
C GLN A 102 -12.11 4.57 24.74
N ASP A 103 -12.37 5.71 24.10
CA ASP A 103 -13.70 6.08 23.62
C ASP A 103 -14.16 5.16 22.49
N TYR A 104 -13.25 4.82 21.57
CA TYR A 104 -13.52 3.84 20.52
C TYR A 104 -13.86 2.45 21.10
N ILE A 105 -13.10 1.99 22.10
CA ILE A 105 -13.36 0.71 22.76
C ILE A 105 -14.69 0.73 23.52
N ASN A 106 -15.03 1.84 24.17
CA ASN A 106 -16.31 2.01 24.85
C ASN A 106 -17.48 1.94 23.86
N TYR A 107 -17.38 2.63 22.72
CA TYR A 107 -18.34 2.52 21.62
C TYR A 107 -18.51 1.06 21.17
N TRP A 108 -17.41 0.33 20.95
CA TRP A 108 -17.48 -1.06 20.48
C TRP A 108 -18.19 -1.93 21.52
N LYS A 109 -17.82 -1.84 22.80
CA LYS A 109 -18.41 -2.68 23.86
C LYS A 109 -19.90 -2.42 24.08
N HIS A 110 -20.32 -1.15 24.04
CA HIS A 110 -21.62 -0.73 24.56
C HIS A 110 -22.63 -0.32 23.48
N GLU A 111 -22.19 0.19 22.33
CA GLU A 111 -23.09 0.72 21.29
C GLU A 111 -23.18 -0.21 20.07
N ARG A 112 -22.11 -0.93 19.73
CA ARG A 112 -22.12 -1.85 18.58
C ARG A 112 -22.85 -3.17 18.87
N ASN A 113 -22.80 -3.62 20.13
CA ASN A 113 -23.36 -4.90 20.59
C ASN A 113 -24.86 -4.82 20.96
N THR A 114 -25.50 -3.66 20.83
CA THR A 114 -26.95 -3.55 20.99
C THR A 114 -27.64 -3.95 19.69
N ASP A 115 -28.46 -5.01 19.71
CA ASP A 115 -29.23 -5.57 18.58
C ASP A 115 -30.28 -4.60 17.96
N THR A 116 -30.20 -3.30 18.25
CA THR A 116 -31.14 -2.29 17.75
C THR A 116 -30.68 -1.76 16.39
N GLU A 117 -31.20 -2.40 15.34
CA GLU A 117 -31.45 -1.92 13.97
C GLU A 117 -30.28 -1.38 13.11
N ALA A 118 -30.55 -1.41 11.79
CA ALA A 118 -29.67 -1.22 10.64
C ALA A 118 -28.99 0.17 10.49
N ASP A 119 -29.11 1.04 11.51
CA ASP A 119 -28.62 2.43 11.51
C ASP A 119 -27.49 2.68 12.53
N SER A 120 -27.01 1.65 13.23
CA SER A 120 -25.84 1.81 14.12
C SER A 120 -24.58 2.09 13.30
N LYS A 121 -23.91 3.21 13.60
CA LYS A 121 -22.62 3.59 13.00
C LYS A 121 -21.67 2.39 13.15
N CYS A 122 -21.05 1.93 12.06
CA CYS A 122 -20.00 0.92 12.11
C CYS A 122 -18.64 1.61 12.05
N LEU A 123 -18.03 1.85 13.21
CA LEU A 123 -16.72 2.49 13.30
C LEU A 123 -15.60 1.46 13.19
N TYR A 124 -14.54 1.82 12.49
CA TYR A 124 -13.39 0.96 12.20
C TYR A 124 -12.07 1.71 12.44
N LEU A 125 -11.31 1.30 13.45
CA LEU A 125 -9.94 1.79 13.63
C LEU A 125 -9.05 1.20 12.53
N LYS A 126 -8.54 2.06 11.65
CA LYS A 126 -7.67 1.68 10.54
C LYS A 126 -6.65 2.77 10.22
N ASP A 127 -5.49 2.34 9.71
CA ASP A 127 -4.29 3.15 9.48
C ASP A 127 -3.66 3.69 10.78
N TRP A 128 -3.73 2.94 11.88
CA TRP A 128 -3.01 3.33 13.09
C TRP A 128 -1.53 2.96 12.96
N HIS A 129 -0.68 3.98 12.90
CA HIS A 129 0.79 3.88 12.85
C HIS A 129 1.38 3.39 14.18
N PHE A 130 1.04 2.16 14.59
CA PHE A 130 1.36 1.63 15.90
C PHE A 130 2.87 1.49 16.12
N VAL A 131 3.62 1.03 15.11
CA VAL A 131 5.07 0.82 15.25
C VAL A 131 5.82 2.13 15.38
N LYS A 132 5.39 3.17 14.67
CA LYS A 132 5.87 4.55 14.87
C LYS A 132 5.52 5.09 16.25
N ALA A 133 4.32 4.82 16.75
CA ALA A 133 3.85 5.29 18.05
C ALA A 133 4.54 4.58 19.24
N PHE A 134 4.84 3.28 19.10
CA PHE A 134 5.37 2.42 20.16
C PHE A 134 6.50 1.49 19.64
N PRO A 135 7.64 2.06 19.20
CA PRO A 135 8.72 1.29 18.56
C PRO A 135 9.35 0.22 19.48
N GLU A 136 9.25 0.39 20.79
CA GLU A 136 9.80 -0.53 21.79
C GLU A 136 9.00 -1.83 21.97
N GLN A 137 7.74 -1.87 21.53
CA GLN A 137 6.83 -3.00 21.80
C GLN A 137 7.14 -4.24 20.95
N LYS A 138 7.81 -4.07 19.79
CA LYS A 138 8.26 -5.17 18.89
C LYS A 138 7.20 -6.27 18.72
N VAL A 139 6.02 -5.86 18.30
CA VAL A 139 4.81 -6.70 18.25
C VAL A 139 4.85 -7.78 17.16
N TYR A 140 5.74 -7.63 16.18
CA TYR A 140 6.05 -8.62 15.15
C TYR A 140 7.49 -8.44 14.65
N THR A 141 7.91 -9.36 13.78
CA THR A 141 9.11 -9.23 12.96
C THR A 141 8.66 -9.33 11.51
N THR A 142 9.12 -8.41 10.66
CA THR A 142 8.81 -8.40 9.23
C THR A 142 9.27 -9.72 8.61
N PRO A 143 8.37 -10.49 7.98
CA PRO A 143 8.75 -11.73 7.33
C PRO A 143 9.77 -11.51 6.20
N GLN A 144 10.69 -12.47 5.99
CA GLN A 144 11.76 -12.35 4.99
C GLN A 144 11.25 -11.99 3.58
N PHE A 145 10.04 -12.45 3.23
CA PHE A 145 9.41 -12.20 1.94
C PHE A 145 9.11 -10.73 1.67
N PHE A 146 8.95 -9.95 2.73
CA PHE A 146 8.54 -8.55 2.69
C PHE A 146 9.63 -7.61 3.20
N ALA A 147 10.83 -8.13 3.49
CA ALA A 147 11.87 -7.36 4.18
C ALA A 147 12.61 -6.37 3.27
N SER A 148 12.60 -6.59 1.94
CA SER A 148 13.08 -5.61 0.96
C SER A 148 11.97 -4.57 0.74
N ASP A 149 11.88 -3.65 1.69
CA ASP A 149 10.82 -2.65 1.84
C ASP A 149 11.43 -1.26 1.76
N TRP A 150 11.58 -0.77 0.53
CA TRP A 150 12.24 0.51 0.27
C TRP A 150 11.48 1.69 0.84
N LEU A 151 10.15 1.58 0.96
CA LEU A 151 9.31 2.65 1.46
C LEU A 151 9.57 2.86 2.96
N ASN A 152 9.52 1.81 3.75
CA ASN A 152 9.80 1.91 5.18
C ASN A 152 11.30 2.08 5.47
N GLU A 153 12.21 1.49 4.66
CA GLU A 153 13.65 1.78 4.74
C GLU A 153 13.97 3.26 4.54
N PHE A 154 13.25 3.93 3.62
CA PHE A 154 13.37 5.36 3.36
C PHE A 154 12.90 6.16 4.58
N TRP A 155 11.68 5.89 5.07
CA TRP A 155 11.12 6.61 6.20
C TRP A 155 11.93 6.44 7.50
N GLU A 156 12.41 5.24 7.80
CA GLU A 156 13.30 5.00 8.95
C GLU A 156 14.66 5.70 8.82
N GLY A 157 15.11 5.94 7.59
CA GLY A 157 16.36 6.63 7.30
C GLY A 157 16.26 8.17 7.34
N ARG A 158 15.05 8.73 7.34
CA ARG A 158 14.83 10.18 7.32
C ARG A 158 15.04 10.82 8.68
N LYS A 159 15.54 12.06 8.65
CA LYS A 159 15.77 12.90 9.84
C LYS A 159 14.93 14.17 9.85
N ASP A 160 14.41 14.55 8.68
CA ASP A 160 13.64 15.77 8.44
C ASP A 160 12.13 15.56 8.62
N ALA A 161 11.66 14.32 8.48
CA ALA A 161 10.27 13.92 8.68
C ALA A 161 10.22 12.53 9.33
N SER A 162 9.08 12.19 9.93
CA SER A 162 8.83 10.88 10.50
C SER A 162 7.49 10.36 10.00
N ASP A 163 7.53 9.24 9.29
CA ASP A 163 6.35 8.47 8.95
C ASP A 163 6.63 6.98 8.85
N ASP A 164 5.61 6.17 8.65
CA ASP A 164 5.74 4.79 8.21
C ASP A 164 4.48 4.32 7.46
N TYR A 165 4.61 3.23 6.73
CA TYR A 165 3.51 2.59 6.03
C TYR A 165 3.20 1.23 6.66
N ARG A 166 3.08 1.25 8.00
CA ARG A 166 2.89 0.07 8.85
C ARG A 166 1.72 0.33 9.79
N PHE A 167 0.66 -0.43 9.63
CA PHE A 167 -0.63 -0.10 10.19
C PHE A 167 -1.22 -1.24 11.02
N VAL A 168 -1.85 -0.86 12.13
CA VAL A 168 -2.76 -1.73 12.87
C VAL A 168 -4.20 -1.38 12.52
N TYR A 169 -4.97 -2.41 12.21
CA TYR A 169 -6.39 -2.32 11.88
C TYR A 169 -7.16 -3.15 12.91
N LEU A 170 -8.15 -2.56 13.56
CA LEU A 170 -8.87 -3.15 14.69
C LEU A 170 -10.35 -2.77 14.59
N GLY A 171 -11.24 -3.73 14.28
CA GLY A 171 -12.63 -3.41 13.96
C GLY A 171 -13.64 -4.51 14.28
N PRO A 172 -14.90 -4.12 14.58
CA PRO A 172 -15.99 -5.06 14.82
C PRO A 172 -16.40 -5.78 13.54
N ARG A 173 -17.11 -6.91 13.69
CA ARG A 173 -17.84 -7.56 12.60
C ARG A 173 -18.65 -6.55 11.78
N GLY A 174 -18.55 -6.66 10.45
CA GLY A 174 -19.25 -5.80 9.49
C GLY A 174 -18.49 -4.52 9.12
N SER A 175 -17.40 -4.19 9.83
CA SER A 175 -16.48 -3.16 9.34
C SER A 175 -15.85 -3.59 8.02
N TRP A 176 -15.60 -2.63 7.13
CA TRP A 176 -15.16 -2.92 5.77
C TRP A 176 -14.38 -1.76 5.16
N THR A 177 -13.61 -2.04 4.12
CA THR A 177 -12.88 -1.05 3.32
C THR A 177 -13.42 -1.09 1.89
N PRO A 178 -13.80 0.06 1.30
CA PRO A 178 -14.31 0.18 -0.07
C PRO A 178 -13.37 -0.36 -1.15
N PHE A 179 -13.88 -0.49 -2.36
CA PHE A 179 -13.09 -0.94 -3.50
C PHE A 179 -12.00 0.08 -3.85
N HIS A 180 -10.74 -0.33 -3.77
CA HIS A 180 -9.59 0.54 -3.99
C HIS A 180 -8.36 -0.25 -4.42
N CYS A 181 -7.32 0.44 -4.86
CA CYS A 181 -5.95 -0.08 -4.88
C CYS A 181 -5.15 0.64 -3.80
N ASP A 182 -4.12 -0.03 -3.29
CA ASP A 182 -3.20 0.54 -2.32
C ASP A 182 -2.51 1.81 -2.84
N VAL A 183 -2.20 2.73 -1.91
CA VAL A 183 -1.50 3.99 -2.18
C VAL A 183 -0.20 3.75 -2.94
N PHE A 184 0.13 4.67 -3.86
CA PHE A 184 1.25 4.57 -4.80
C PHE A 184 1.19 3.37 -5.77
N GLN A 185 0.09 2.61 -5.80
CA GLN A 185 0.06 1.25 -6.33
C GLN A 185 1.21 0.40 -5.76
N SER A 186 1.55 0.63 -4.49
CA SER A 186 2.52 -0.17 -3.75
C SER A 186 2.09 -1.64 -3.65
N TYR A 187 2.98 -2.49 -3.19
CA TYR A 187 2.56 -3.77 -2.63
C TYR A 187 1.98 -3.56 -1.24
N SER A 188 1.14 -4.50 -0.81
CA SER A 188 0.66 -4.57 0.55
C SER A 188 0.64 -5.99 1.07
N TRP A 189 0.83 -6.15 2.37
CA TRP A 189 0.62 -7.43 3.03
C TRP A 189 -0.25 -7.20 4.26
N SER A 190 -1.19 -8.11 4.51
CA SER A 190 -2.07 -8.07 5.66
C SER A 190 -1.99 -9.38 6.41
N SER A 191 -1.44 -9.36 7.62
CA SER A 191 -1.43 -10.48 8.56
C SER A 191 -2.64 -10.37 9.47
N ASN A 192 -3.59 -11.29 9.32
CA ASN A 192 -4.79 -11.30 10.12
C ASN A 192 -4.53 -11.99 11.46
N ILE A 193 -4.39 -11.23 12.54
CA ILE A 193 -3.96 -11.75 13.85
C ILE A 193 -5.10 -12.54 14.52
N CYS A 194 -6.32 -12.02 14.47
CA CYS A 194 -7.55 -12.71 14.89
C CYS A 194 -8.77 -12.20 14.10
N GLY A 195 -9.87 -12.97 14.14
CA GLY A 195 -11.07 -12.74 13.32
C GLY A 195 -10.92 -13.31 11.90
N ARG A 196 -11.88 -13.00 11.03
CA ARG A 196 -11.94 -13.51 9.66
C ARG A 196 -12.27 -12.39 8.68
N LYS A 197 -11.58 -12.36 7.54
CA LYS A 197 -11.81 -11.37 6.48
C LYS A 197 -12.26 -12.02 5.19
N LYS A 198 -13.21 -11.39 4.51
CA LYS A 198 -13.52 -11.65 3.10
C LYS A 198 -12.84 -10.58 2.25
N TRP A 199 -12.06 -11.02 1.29
CA TRP A 199 -11.46 -10.18 0.27
C TRP A 199 -12.12 -10.45 -1.08
N VAL A 200 -12.20 -9.44 -1.92
CA VAL A 200 -12.58 -9.56 -3.33
C VAL A 200 -11.53 -8.86 -4.15
N PHE A 201 -10.87 -9.59 -5.05
CA PHE A 201 -9.80 -9.07 -5.90
C PHE A 201 -10.23 -8.92 -7.35
N TYR A 202 -9.74 -7.85 -7.98
CA TYR A 202 -9.80 -7.64 -9.42
C TYR A 202 -8.36 -7.41 -9.94
N PRO A 203 -7.93 -8.16 -10.97
CA PRO A 203 -6.60 -7.96 -11.54
C PRO A 203 -6.50 -6.58 -12.19
N PRO A 204 -5.28 -6.00 -12.28
CA PRO A 204 -5.06 -4.71 -12.93
C PRO A 204 -5.68 -4.66 -14.34
N GLY A 205 -6.43 -3.60 -14.62
CA GLY A 205 -7.17 -3.35 -15.85
C GLY A 205 -8.67 -3.68 -15.78
N GLU A 206 -9.12 -4.54 -14.86
CA GLU A 206 -10.56 -4.84 -14.69
C GLU A 206 -11.31 -3.68 -14.01
N GLU A 207 -10.65 -2.89 -13.17
CA GLU A 207 -11.21 -1.69 -12.54
C GLU A 207 -11.71 -0.67 -13.57
N LEU A 208 -11.09 -0.60 -14.75
CA LEU A 208 -11.48 0.32 -15.82
C LEU A 208 -12.90 0.06 -16.35
N LYS A 209 -13.38 -1.17 -16.18
CA LYS A 209 -14.75 -1.58 -16.56
C LYS A 209 -15.76 -1.30 -15.45
N LEU A 210 -15.28 -1.08 -14.23
CA LEU A 210 -16.06 -0.76 -13.04
C LEU A 210 -16.11 0.74 -12.76
N LYS A 211 -15.67 1.57 -13.71
CA LYS A 211 -15.82 3.02 -13.69
C LYS A 211 -17.18 3.43 -14.26
N ASP A 212 -17.76 4.48 -13.68
CA ASP A 212 -18.93 5.11 -14.23
C ASP A 212 -18.62 5.93 -15.50
N LYS A 213 -19.64 6.49 -16.13
CA LYS A 213 -19.50 7.33 -17.33
C LYS A 213 -18.65 8.59 -17.14
N PHE A 214 -18.37 8.99 -15.91
CA PHE A 214 -17.51 10.13 -15.57
C PHE A 214 -16.08 9.69 -15.23
N GLY A 215 -15.79 8.39 -15.25
CA GLY A 215 -14.49 7.83 -14.91
C GLY A 215 -14.30 7.54 -13.41
N THR A 216 -15.35 7.67 -12.60
CA THR A 216 -15.31 7.43 -11.15
C THR A 216 -15.45 5.93 -10.87
N LEU A 217 -14.56 5.38 -10.05
CA LEU A 217 -14.62 3.96 -9.68
C LEU A 217 -15.83 3.67 -8.78
N VAL A 218 -16.45 2.50 -8.96
CA VAL A 218 -17.51 2.03 -8.06
C VAL A 218 -16.99 1.93 -6.61
N TYR A 219 -17.79 2.39 -5.65
CA TYR A 219 -17.42 2.40 -4.23
C TYR A 219 -17.56 1.01 -3.57
N ASP A 220 -18.60 0.27 -3.93
CA ASP A 220 -18.85 -1.10 -3.47
C ASP A 220 -19.07 -2.02 -4.69
N VAL A 221 -18.22 -3.03 -4.86
CA VAL A 221 -18.31 -3.99 -5.99
C VAL A 221 -19.57 -4.86 -5.95
N TYR A 222 -20.30 -4.87 -4.84
CA TYR A 222 -21.60 -5.54 -4.72
C TYR A 222 -22.79 -4.59 -4.94
N SER A 223 -22.54 -3.30 -5.19
CA SER A 223 -23.59 -2.32 -5.41
C SER A 223 -24.49 -2.68 -6.58
N THR A 224 -25.80 -2.52 -6.40
CA THR A 224 -26.76 -2.69 -7.48
C THR A 224 -26.63 -1.65 -8.59
N GLU A 225 -25.91 -0.55 -8.35
CA GLU A 225 -25.62 0.48 -9.35
C GLU A 225 -24.85 -0.07 -10.56
N LEU A 226 -24.03 -1.10 -10.38
CA LEU A 226 -23.32 -1.77 -11.48
C LEU A 226 -24.27 -2.41 -12.51
N LYS A 227 -25.55 -2.57 -12.19
CA LYS A 227 -26.59 -3.04 -13.12
C LYS A 227 -27.16 -1.92 -13.99
N ASP A 228 -26.97 -0.66 -13.62
CA ASP A 228 -27.37 0.49 -14.43
C ASP A 228 -26.34 0.70 -15.55
N THR A 229 -26.63 0.13 -16.72
CA THR A 229 -25.78 0.28 -17.92
C THR A 229 -25.65 1.72 -18.44
N ALA A 230 -26.53 2.64 -18.04
CA ALA A 230 -26.38 4.05 -18.39
C ALA A 230 -25.34 4.75 -17.49
N GLN A 231 -25.22 4.32 -16.23
CA GLN A 231 -24.21 4.83 -15.30
C GLN A 231 -22.87 4.09 -15.44
N TYR A 232 -22.89 2.76 -15.53
CA TYR A 232 -21.72 1.90 -15.65
C TYR A 232 -21.77 1.10 -16.97
N PRO A 233 -21.45 1.73 -18.11
CA PRO A 233 -21.64 1.13 -19.43
C PRO A 233 -20.83 -0.14 -19.68
N ARG A 234 -19.70 -0.32 -18.96
CA ARG A 234 -18.76 -1.43 -19.16
C ARG A 234 -18.82 -2.48 -18.05
N ALA A 235 -19.66 -2.32 -17.02
CA ALA A 235 -19.66 -3.23 -15.87
C ALA A 235 -19.95 -4.69 -16.27
N GLY A 236 -20.81 -4.90 -17.28
CA GLY A 236 -21.10 -6.24 -17.81
C GLY A 236 -19.95 -6.92 -18.55
N GLU A 237 -18.88 -6.20 -18.89
CA GLU A 237 -17.65 -6.74 -19.50
C GLU A 237 -16.63 -7.21 -18.46
N SER A 238 -16.85 -6.88 -17.18
CA SER A 238 -15.92 -7.18 -16.10
C SER A 238 -15.95 -8.68 -15.75
N ALA A 239 -14.78 -9.22 -15.44
CA ALA A 239 -14.69 -10.55 -14.84
C ALA A 239 -15.37 -10.56 -13.46
N ALA A 240 -15.80 -11.74 -13.00
CA ALA A 240 -16.20 -11.88 -11.60
C ALA A 240 -15.00 -11.64 -10.68
N GLY A 241 -15.21 -10.90 -9.59
CA GLY A 241 -14.20 -10.71 -8.57
C GLY A 241 -13.75 -12.03 -7.95
N ILE A 242 -12.47 -12.14 -7.62
CA ILE A 242 -11.87 -13.32 -7.00
C ILE A 242 -12.07 -13.21 -5.49
N GLU A 243 -13.02 -13.98 -4.94
CA GLU A 243 -13.30 -13.99 -3.50
C GLU A 243 -12.33 -14.89 -2.73
N VAL A 244 -11.82 -14.39 -1.59
CA VAL A 244 -10.87 -15.10 -0.73
C VAL A 244 -11.26 -14.92 0.73
N MET A 245 -11.28 -16.02 1.48
CA MET A 245 -11.41 -15.99 2.93
C MET A 245 -10.02 -16.06 3.56
N GLN A 246 -9.70 -15.06 4.38
CA GLN A 246 -8.48 -15.02 5.18
C GLN A 246 -8.82 -15.39 6.62
N GLU A 247 -8.19 -16.46 7.10
CA GLU A 247 -8.40 -17.03 8.42
C GLU A 247 -7.39 -16.46 9.46
N PRO A 248 -7.60 -16.68 10.77
CA PRO A 248 -6.66 -16.24 11.80
C PRO A 248 -5.23 -16.78 11.60
N GLY A 249 -4.26 -15.87 11.69
CA GLY A 249 -2.83 -16.08 11.49
C GLY A 249 -2.35 -16.03 10.04
N GLU A 250 -3.23 -16.15 9.05
CA GLU A 250 -2.83 -16.13 7.64
C GLU A 250 -2.38 -14.73 7.20
N THR A 251 -1.41 -14.68 6.29
CA THR A 251 -0.89 -13.43 5.71
C THR A 251 -1.23 -13.35 4.24
N LEU A 252 -1.90 -12.30 3.81
CA LEU A 252 -2.23 -12.08 2.41
C LEU A 252 -1.20 -11.14 1.78
N PHE A 253 -0.64 -11.52 0.62
CA PHE A 253 0.15 -10.65 -0.24
C PHE A 253 -0.74 -10.04 -1.32
N VAL A 254 -0.81 -8.71 -1.33
CA VAL A 254 -1.52 -7.88 -2.31
C VAL A 254 -0.49 -7.27 -3.26
N PRO A 255 -0.45 -7.68 -4.54
CA PRO A 255 0.47 -7.12 -5.50
C PRO A 255 0.00 -5.76 -6.04
N SER A 256 0.88 -5.11 -6.80
CA SER A 256 0.73 -3.74 -7.28
C SER A 256 -0.39 -3.67 -8.31
N GLY A 257 -1.25 -2.67 -8.18
CA GLY A 257 -2.39 -2.43 -9.07
C GLY A 257 -3.61 -3.34 -8.85
N TRP A 258 -3.54 -4.30 -7.91
CA TRP A 258 -4.67 -5.19 -7.63
C TRP A 258 -5.73 -4.47 -6.83
N HIS A 259 -6.83 -4.14 -7.49
CA HIS A 259 -7.97 -3.53 -6.82
C HIS A 259 -8.70 -4.55 -5.96
N HIS A 260 -9.09 -4.13 -4.76
CA HIS A 260 -9.69 -5.02 -3.80
C HIS A 260 -10.66 -4.32 -2.84
N GLN A 261 -11.59 -5.12 -2.32
CA GLN A 261 -12.55 -4.74 -1.27
C GLN A 261 -12.45 -5.74 -0.12
N VAL A 262 -12.54 -5.26 1.12
CA VAL A 262 -12.33 -6.09 2.31
C VAL A 262 -13.47 -5.94 3.29
N THR A 263 -14.00 -7.05 3.81
CA THR A 263 -15.04 -7.07 4.85
C THR A 263 -14.59 -7.94 6.02
N ASN A 264 -14.65 -7.39 7.24
CA ASN A 264 -14.43 -8.14 8.47
C ASN A 264 -15.70 -8.95 8.79
N LEU A 265 -15.61 -10.27 8.67
CA LEU A 265 -16.72 -11.19 8.95
C LEU A 265 -16.90 -11.44 10.44
N GLU A 266 -15.88 -11.13 11.24
CA GLU A 266 -15.81 -11.25 12.69
C GLU A 266 -15.12 -10.01 13.27
N ASP A 267 -15.11 -9.90 14.59
CA ASP A 267 -14.26 -8.93 15.29
C ASP A 267 -12.79 -9.24 14.96
N THR A 268 -12.13 -8.28 14.33
CA THR A 268 -10.90 -8.53 13.57
C THR A 268 -9.79 -7.58 14.00
N LEU A 269 -8.59 -8.12 14.07
CA LEU A 269 -7.33 -7.40 14.27
C LEU A 269 -6.32 -7.85 13.21
N SER A 270 -5.71 -6.90 12.51
CA SER A 270 -4.63 -7.20 11.56
C SER A 270 -3.50 -6.19 11.63
N ILE A 271 -2.33 -6.65 11.19
CA ILE A 271 -1.15 -5.84 10.95
C ILE A 271 -0.93 -5.79 9.44
N ASN A 272 -0.75 -4.59 8.91
CA ASN A 272 -0.67 -4.32 7.48
C ASN A 272 0.58 -3.50 7.17
N HIS A 273 1.25 -3.77 6.06
CA HIS A 273 2.27 -2.88 5.50
C HIS A 273 1.94 -2.54 4.06
N ASN A 274 2.27 -1.33 3.65
CA ASN A 274 2.52 -1.01 2.26
C ASN A 274 4.04 -0.93 2.03
N TRP A 275 4.51 -1.47 0.91
CA TRP A 275 5.92 -1.39 0.54
C TRP A 275 6.19 -1.30 -0.96
N ILE A 276 7.38 -0.81 -1.27
CA ILE A 276 7.90 -0.65 -2.63
C ILE A 276 9.25 -1.35 -2.69
N ASN A 277 9.59 -1.95 -3.83
CA ASN A 277 10.95 -2.39 -4.12
C ASN A 277 11.24 -2.42 -5.64
N ALA A 278 12.38 -2.99 -6.01
CA ALA A 278 12.84 -3.10 -7.39
C ALA A 278 11.82 -3.72 -8.36
N THR A 279 10.91 -4.58 -7.88
CA THR A 279 9.95 -5.28 -8.75
C THR A 279 8.73 -4.46 -9.13
N ASN A 280 8.38 -3.42 -8.35
CA ASN A 280 7.21 -2.56 -8.60
C ASN A 280 7.53 -1.07 -8.70
N ILE A 281 8.79 -0.64 -8.55
CA ILE A 281 9.16 0.77 -8.63
C ILE A 281 8.75 1.45 -9.96
N ASP A 282 8.69 0.67 -11.04
CA ASP A 282 8.21 1.08 -12.36
C ASP A 282 6.70 1.39 -12.37
N ARG A 283 5.90 0.56 -11.69
CA ARG A 283 4.46 0.76 -11.50
C ARG A 283 4.18 1.96 -10.61
N VAL A 284 4.99 2.13 -9.56
CA VAL A 284 4.92 3.32 -8.69
C VAL A 284 5.20 4.59 -9.48
N TRP A 285 6.21 4.58 -10.36
CA TRP A 285 6.46 5.70 -11.27
C TRP A 285 5.24 6.00 -12.14
N CYS A 286 4.68 4.98 -12.81
CA CYS A 286 3.51 5.17 -13.65
C CYS A 286 2.30 5.72 -12.86
N ALA A 287 2.07 5.21 -11.64
CA ALA A 287 1.00 5.68 -10.78
C ALA A 287 1.17 7.14 -10.34
N LEU A 288 2.41 7.55 -10.03
CA LEU A 288 2.73 8.94 -9.71
C LEU A 288 2.49 9.86 -10.90
N GLN A 289 2.82 9.38 -12.11
CA GLN A 289 2.63 10.10 -13.35
C GLN A 289 1.15 10.28 -13.72
N ASP A 290 0.36 9.22 -13.59
CA ASP A 290 -1.09 9.27 -13.78
C ASP A 290 -1.73 10.24 -12.77
N ALA A 291 -1.29 10.21 -11.51
CA ALA A 291 -1.77 11.13 -10.48
C ALA A 291 -1.42 12.59 -10.79
N LEU A 292 -0.21 12.86 -11.28
CA LEU A 292 0.21 14.20 -11.69
C LEU A 292 -0.64 14.73 -12.86
N LEU A 293 -0.95 13.88 -13.84
CA LEU A 293 -1.81 14.26 -14.96
C LEU A 293 -3.23 14.60 -14.52
N GLU A 294 -3.80 13.84 -13.57
CA GLU A 294 -5.12 14.17 -13.02
C GLU A 294 -5.08 15.48 -12.22
N VAL A 295 -3.99 15.77 -11.49
CA VAL A 295 -3.79 17.08 -10.84
C VAL A 295 -3.75 18.20 -11.89
N GLU A 296 -2.88 18.10 -12.89
CA GLU A 296 -2.75 19.11 -13.97
C GLU A 296 -4.10 19.37 -14.66
N LYS A 297 -4.86 18.31 -14.95
CA LYS A 297 -6.19 18.41 -15.54
C LYS A 297 -7.18 19.10 -14.60
N SER A 298 -7.17 18.76 -13.32
CA SER A 298 -8.10 19.28 -12.31
C SER A 298 -7.98 20.78 -12.07
N ILE A 299 -6.79 21.34 -12.26
CA ILE A 299 -6.50 22.76 -12.09
C ILE A 299 -6.09 23.45 -13.40
N SER A 300 -6.44 22.86 -14.54
CA SER A 300 -6.02 23.34 -15.87
C SER A 300 -6.53 24.74 -16.23
N ASP A 301 -7.59 25.22 -15.59
CA ASP A 301 -8.09 26.59 -15.69
C ASP A 301 -7.11 27.62 -15.07
N CYS A 302 -6.18 27.16 -14.24
CA CYS A 302 -5.15 27.94 -13.58
C CYS A 302 -3.76 27.82 -14.23
N ILE A 303 -3.63 27.26 -15.44
CA ILE A 303 -2.34 26.99 -16.10
C ILE A 303 -1.44 28.22 -16.28
N GLY A 304 -2.02 29.43 -16.30
CA GLY A 304 -1.30 30.69 -16.40
C GLY A 304 -0.73 31.23 -15.08
N MET A 305 -0.91 30.53 -13.96
CA MET A 305 -0.35 30.92 -12.67
C MET A 305 1.18 30.79 -12.66
N ASP A 306 1.84 31.72 -11.96
CA ASP A 306 3.28 31.62 -11.70
C ASP A 306 3.60 30.28 -11.02
N LYS A 307 4.69 29.65 -11.46
CA LYS A 307 5.18 28.37 -10.90
C LYS A 307 4.15 27.24 -10.98
N TRP A 308 3.50 27.11 -12.15
CA TRP A 308 2.51 26.08 -12.43
C TRP A 308 2.97 24.68 -12.00
N GLY A 309 4.18 24.27 -12.40
CA GLY A 309 4.74 22.96 -12.06
C GLY A 309 4.79 22.72 -10.55
N GLU A 310 5.25 23.71 -9.78
CA GLU A 310 5.32 23.66 -8.33
C GLU A 310 3.94 23.58 -7.68
N GLN A 311 2.94 24.28 -8.22
CA GLN A 311 1.56 24.15 -7.74
C GLN A 311 1.01 22.75 -7.98
N CYS A 312 1.31 22.15 -9.14
CA CYS A 312 0.95 20.76 -9.42
C CYS A 312 1.66 19.80 -8.44
N GLN A 313 2.96 20.00 -8.16
CA GLN A 313 3.67 19.16 -7.18
C GLN A 313 3.11 19.30 -5.76
N LEU A 314 2.71 20.52 -5.34
CA LEU A 314 2.09 20.75 -4.04
C LEU A 314 0.78 19.96 -3.89
N LEU A 315 -0.10 20.02 -4.91
CA LEU A 315 -1.35 19.29 -4.91
C LEU A 315 -1.13 17.79 -5.01
N LEU A 316 -0.21 17.34 -5.88
CA LEU A 316 0.18 15.95 -6.02
C LEU A 316 0.62 15.37 -4.67
N LYS A 317 1.48 16.08 -3.94
CA LYS A 317 1.88 15.67 -2.59
C LYS A 317 0.70 15.57 -1.64
N ALA A 318 -0.20 16.56 -1.66
CA ALA A 318 -1.35 16.60 -0.77
C ALA A 318 -2.38 15.49 -1.03
N THR A 319 -2.59 15.11 -2.31
CA THR A 319 -3.62 14.13 -2.68
C THR A 319 -3.08 12.72 -2.86
N HIS A 320 -1.86 12.57 -3.36
CA HIS A 320 -1.23 11.27 -3.62
C HIS A 320 -0.28 10.84 -2.50
N GLY A 321 0.21 11.77 -1.69
CA GLY A 321 1.13 11.52 -0.57
C GLY A 321 2.62 11.57 -0.94
N MET A 322 2.95 11.81 -2.21
CA MET A 322 4.33 11.90 -2.71
C MET A 322 4.37 12.80 -3.95
N ASP A 323 5.34 13.71 -4.02
CA ASP A 323 5.67 14.48 -5.22
C ASP A 323 6.91 13.90 -5.93
N LEU A 324 7.27 14.44 -7.10
CA LEU A 324 8.44 13.98 -7.85
C LEU A 324 9.74 14.11 -7.06
N MET A 325 9.87 15.13 -6.22
CA MET A 325 11.05 15.36 -5.39
C MET A 325 11.19 14.31 -4.28
N GLU A 326 10.09 13.96 -3.61
CA GLU A 326 10.06 12.92 -2.59
C GLU A 326 10.27 11.52 -3.18
N TYR A 327 9.74 11.28 -4.39
CA TYR A 327 10.05 10.08 -5.16
C TYR A 327 11.55 9.98 -5.48
N TYR A 328 12.18 11.07 -5.94
CA TYR A 328 13.63 11.10 -6.18
C TYR A 328 14.43 10.86 -4.89
N LYS A 329 14.04 11.48 -3.76
CA LYS A 329 14.70 11.26 -2.46
C LYS A 329 14.62 9.80 -2.00
N LEU A 330 13.50 9.12 -2.25
CA LEU A 330 13.36 7.68 -2.00
C LEU A 330 14.38 6.91 -2.84
N ILE A 331 14.42 7.15 -4.15
CA ILE A 331 15.37 6.49 -5.07
C ILE A 331 16.81 6.72 -4.63
N GLN A 332 17.17 7.97 -4.32
CA GLN A 332 18.50 8.36 -3.89
C GLN A 332 18.94 7.63 -2.62
N ALA A 333 18.10 7.62 -1.58
CA ALA A 333 18.40 6.96 -0.32
C ALA A 333 18.66 5.46 -0.50
N ILE A 334 17.87 4.79 -1.33
CA ILE A 334 18.04 3.37 -1.62
C ILE A 334 19.30 3.15 -2.46
N ALA A 335 19.49 3.92 -3.54
CA ALA A 335 20.64 3.81 -4.43
C ALA A 335 21.97 3.92 -3.70
N HIS A 336 22.13 4.90 -2.80
CA HIS A 336 23.35 5.06 -2.00
C HIS A 336 23.65 3.81 -1.16
N ARG A 337 22.63 3.25 -0.49
CA ARG A 337 22.79 2.03 0.31
C ARG A 337 23.19 0.82 -0.56
N ARG A 338 22.53 0.64 -1.71
CA ARG A 338 22.83 -0.50 -2.61
C ARG A 338 24.21 -0.37 -3.25
N MET A 339 24.59 0.82 -3.73
CA MET A 339 25.92 1.08 -4.28
C MET A 339 27.03 0.86 -3.24
N HIS A 340 26.84 1.32 -2.00
CA HIS A 340 27.79 1.07 -0.93
C HIS A 340 28.02 -0.43 -0.72
N ALA A 341 26.95 -1.21 -0.59
CA ALA A 341 27.04 -2.66 -0.43
C ALA A 341 27.76 -3.34 -1.61
N LEU A 342 27.50 -2.92 -2.85
CA LEU A 342 28.18 -3.46 -4.04
C LEU A 342 29.68 -3.13 -4.07
N LYS A 343 30.07 -1.90 -3.71
CA LYS A 343 31.47 -1.45 -3.63
C LYS A 343 32.25 -2.17 -2.53
N CYS A 344 31.63 -2.36 -1.36
CA CYS A 344 32.24 -3.03 -0.22
C CYS A 344 32.16 -4.56 -0.31
N ASN A 345 31.41 -5.10 -1.28
CA ASN A 345 31.12 -6.53 -1.42
C ASN A 345 30.47 -7.13 -0.16
N GLU A 346 29.46 -6.43 0.35
CA GLU A 346 28.70 -6.78 1.55
C GLU A 346 27.23 -7.07 1.21
N ASP A 347 26.56 -7.87 2.04
CA ASP A 347 25.11 -8.02 1.98
C ASP A 347 24.43 -6.76 2.52
N VAL A 348 23.33 -6.34 1.88
CA VAL A 348 22.50 -5.25 2.39
C VAL A 348 21.69 -5.79 3.57
N VAL A 349 21.78 -5.14 4.72
CA VAL A 349 20.87 -5.38 5.84
C VAL A 349 19.59 -4.61 5.59
N VAL A 350 18.47 -5.33 5.46
CA VAL A 350 17.14 -4.78 5.22
C VAL A 350 16.29 -4.89 6.50
N MET A 351 14.98 -4.65 6.40
CA MET A 351 14.06 -4.59 7.56
C MET A 351 14.28 -5.76 8.54
N ASP A 352 14.23 -5.45 9.83
CA ASP A 352 14.38 -6.42 10.93
C ASP A 352 15.65 -7.31 10.87
N GLY A 353 16.71 -6.84 10.22
CA GLY A 353 18.02 -7.49 10.20
C GLY A 353 18.17 -8.61 9.17
N HIS A 354 17.18 -8.79 8.29
CA HIS A 354 17.30 -9.70 7.15
C HIS A 354 18.43 -9.25 6.21
N ARG A 355 18.99 -10.17 5.43
CA ARG A 355 20.12 -9.91 4.53
C ARG A 355 19.75 -10.18 3.08
N GLN A 356 20.06 -9.20 2.24
CA GLN A 356 19.91 -9.30 0.79
C GLN A 356 21.30 -9.40 0.15
N GLY A 357 21.54 -10.53 -0.51
CA GLY A 357 22.84 -10.81 -1.14
C GLY A 357 23.06 -10.09 -2.47
N ARG A 358 24.32 -10.13 -2.93
CA ARG A 358 24.81 -9.40 -4.12
C ARG A 358 23.90 -9.46 -5.36
N ASN A 359 23.34 -10.62 -5.71
CA ASN A 359 22.52 -10.75 -6.92
C ASN A 359 21.23 -9.92 -6.86
N HIS A 360 20.59 -9.86 -5.69
CA HIS A 360 19.41 -9.02 -5.50
C HIS A 360 19.81 -7.55 -5.42
N THR A 361 20.94 -7.22 -4.81
CA THR A 361 21.48 -5.85 -4.81
C THR A 361 21.82 -5.33 -6.22
N LEU A 362 22.36 -6.19 -7.10
CA LEU A 362 22.58 -5.87 -8.52
C LEU A 362 21.25 -5.65 -9.25
N TYR A 363 20.24 -6.47 -8.97
CA TYR A 363 18.89 -6.30 -9.52
C TYR A 363 18.27 -4.96 -9.07
N ASP A 364 18.39 -4.62 -7.79
CA ASP A 364 17.95 -3.32 -7.24
C ASP A 364 18.64 -2.16 -7.97
N ALA A 365 19.97 -2.18 -8.08
CA ALA A 365 20.75 -1.13 -8.74
C ALA A 365 20.37 -0.98 -10.23
N SER A 366 20.18 -2.08 -10.95
CA SER A 366 19.71 -2.05 -12.34
C SER A 366 18.32 -1.43 -12.48
N LYS A 367 17.39 -1.73 -11.56
CA LYS A 367 16.05 -1.12 -11.57
C LYS A 367 16.08 0.37 -11.23
N LEU A 368 16.92 0.77 -10.27
CA LEU A 368 17.14 2.19 -9.95
C LEU A 368 17.72 2.96 -11.14
N GLN A 369 18.65 2.37 -11.89
CA GLN A 369 19.19 2.95 -13.13
C GLN A 369 18.07 3.25 -14.12
N THR A 370 17.25 2.24 -14.47
CA THR A 370 16.12 2.42 -15.39
C THR A 370 15.12 3.46 -14.89
N THR A 371 14.80 3.46 -13.59
CA THR A 371 13.87 4.46 -13.03
C THR A 371 14.43 5.88 -13.09
N LEU A 372 15.74 6.07 -12.85
CA LEU A 372 16.37 7.38 -12.97
C LEU A 372 16.40 7.87 -14.42
N GLU A 373 16.65 6.99 -15.39
CA GLU A 373 16.55 7.33 -16.81
C GLU A 373 15.14 7.82 -17.17
N LEU A 374 14.09 7.16 -16.67
CA LEU A 374 12.71 7.61 -16.87
C LEU A 374 12.45 8.97 -16.23
N LEU A 375 12.94 9.19 -15.00
CA LEU A 375 12.79 10.46 -14.30
C LEU A 375 13.52 11.59 -15.04
N ILE A 376 14.77 11.38 -15.45
CA ILE A 376 15.58 12.39 -16.16
C ILE A 376 14.96 12.77 -17.51
N ASN A 377 14.34 11.82 -18.20
CA ASN A 377 13.71 12.04 -19.50
C ASN A 377 12.29 12.65 -19.40
N ASP A 378 11.75 12.81 -18.20
CA ASP A 378 10.46 13.50 -18.03
C ASP A 378 10.65 15.00 -18.17
N ALA A 379 10.05 15.57 -19.23
CA ALA A 379 10.17 16.99 -19.55
C ALA A 379 9.74 17.91 -18.38
N ARG A 380 8.82 17.48 -17.51
CA ARG A 380 8.37 18.27 -16.37
C ARG A 380 9.47 18.47 -15.33
N ILE A 381 10.47 17.59 -15.25
CA ILE A 381 11.57 17.72 -14.29
C ILE A 381 12.44 18.95 -14.61
N ALA A 382 12.65 19.24 -15.90
CA ALA A 382 13.48 20.37 -16.32
C ALA A 382 12.88 21.74 -15.95
N ASP A 383 11.55 21.80 -15.75
CA ASP A 383 10.83 23.03 -15.44
C ASP A 383 10.64 23.26 -13.92
N LEU A 384 11.09 22.33 -13.06
CA LEU A 384 10.89 22.42 -11.62
C LEU A 384 12.11 23.01 -10.91
N GLU A 385 11.94 24.18 -10.28
CA GLU A 385 13.00 24.85 -9.50
C GLU A 385 13.57 23.96 -8.39
N THR A 386 12.74 23.05 -7.86
CA THR A 386 13.14 22.11 -6.80
C THR A 386 14.28 21.19 -7.22
N PHE A 387 14.41 20.85 -8.51
CA PHE A 387 15.48 20.03 -9.05
C PHE A 387 16.72 20.83 -9.45
N GLU A 388 16.62 22.16 -9.61
CA GLU A 388 17.80 23.01 -9.87
C GLU A 388 18.71 23.15 -8.64
N GLN A 389 18.12 23.10 -7.44
CA GLN A 389 18.80 23.41 -6.18
C GLN A 389 19.21 22.16 -5.39
N ILE A 390 19.11 20.97 -5.97
CA ILE A 390 19.43 19.73 -5.28
C ILE A 390 20.94 19.49 -5.22
N GLU A 391 21.44 19.03 -4.07
CA GLU A 391 22.88 18.80 -3.83
C GLU A 391 23.48 17.76 -4.79
N GLU A 392 22.71 16.72 -5.08
CA GLU A 392 23.05 15.70 -6.06
C GLU A 392 21.92 15.56 -7.06
N HIS A 393 22.20 15.95 -8.31
CA HIS A 393 21.23 15.88 -9.40
C HIS A 393 20.99 14.42 -9.83
N PRO A 394 19.77 14.06 -10.29
CA PRO A 394 19.46 12.71 -10.80
C PRO A 394 20.49 12.15 -11.80
N THR A 395 20.98 12.97 -12.74
CA THR A 395 22.02 12.58 -13.71
C THR A 395 23.32 12.13 -13.05
N LYS A 396 23.77 12.85 -12.01
CA LYS A 396 24.98 12.50 -11.27
C LYS A 396 24.81 11.18 -10.51
N LEU A 397 23.62 10.94 -9.95
CA LEU A 397 23.30 9.67 -9.30
C LEU A 397 23.25 8.52 -10.32
N LEU A 398 22.70 8.76 -11.51
CA LEU A 398 22.66 7.78 -12.60
C LEU A 398 24.08 7.35 -13.03
N ASP A 399 24.99 8.31 -13.20
CA ASP A 399 26.40 8.02 -13.52
C ASP A 399 27.05 7.14 -12.43
N GLN A 400 26.83 7.47 -11.15
CA GLN A 400 27.38 6.69 -10.04
C GLN A 400 26.84 5.25 -9.98
N ILE A 401 25.55 5.04 -10.28
CA ILE A 401 24.98 3.69 -10.34
C ILE A 401 25.59 2.93 -11.51
N THR A 402 25.74 3.59 -12.66
CA THR A 402 26.34 3.00 -13.86
C THR A 402 27.79 2.58 -13.63
N ASP A 403 28.56 3.33 -12.84
CA ASP A 403 29.95 2.97 -12.49
C ASP A 403 30.07 1.72 -11.61
N VAL A 404 29.00 1.32 -10.92
CA VAL A 404 29.00 0.21 -9.95
C VAL A 404 28.40 -1.07 -10.52
N LEU A 405 27.55 -0.94 -11.54
CA LEU A 405 26.99 -2.03 -12.33
C LEU A 405 28.04 -2.56 -13.33
#